data_AF-A0AAN9GWX3-F1
#
_entry.id   AF-A0AAN9GWX3-F1
#
_cell.length_a   1.000
_cell.length_b   1.000
_cell.length_c   1.000
_cell.angle_alpha   90.00
_cell.angle_beta   90.00
_cell.angle_gamma   90.00
#
_symmetry.space_group_name_H-M   'P 1'
#
loop_
_entity.id
_entity.type
_entity.pdbx_description
1 polymer ?
#
loop_
_entity_poly.entity_id
_entity_poly.type
_entity_poly.pdbx_seq_one_letter_code
_entity_poly.pdbx_strand_id
1 'polypeptide(L)'
;MVNVMEPRYSIPTREHLTKVCIPRLYAQTRAHVKASLASAERVALTCDGWTLRTTEAYVTITAHFVNEEWELVTYVLQTRDMPESHTGHNLAEHLRKALDEWGIREKDQVIVTDNASNMTIAAEKAAFTLHVKCYAHTLNLAAQRALKITAVAILLGRVRRIVNFFRRSTTANHKLKEKQRLLRLPEHKLMTDVVTRWNSAHDMLERFLEQQPAICAALLSSEVRKTEKDLCTLTESDVTTAEVVSTLKPMKETTQYMSKEKTPTLSVVAPLQDTLIN
;
A
#
# COMPACT_ATOMS: atom_id res chain seq x y z
N MET A 1 34.14 17.55 5.82
CA MET A 1 34.15 17.74 4.35
C MET A 1 33.72 19.16 3.97
N VAL A 2 32.53 19.64 4.37
CA VAL A 2 32.07 21.02 4.06
C VAL A 2 33.02 22.10 4.60
N ASN A 3 33.43 22.04 5.87
CA ASN A 3 34.37 23.01 6.45
C ASN A 3 35.79 22.97 5.86
N VAL A 4 36.15 21.89 5.15
CA VAL A 4 37.45 21.77 4.47
C VAL A 4 37.39 22.38 3.07
N MET A 5 36.24 22.27 2.40
CA MET A 5 36.05 22.76 1.03
C MET A 5 35.58 24.22 0.97
N GLU A 6 34.80 24.70 1.95
CA GLU A 6 34.43 26.11 2.08
C GLU A 6 34.43 26.51 3.56
N PRO A 7 35.58 26.95 4.09
CA PRO A 7 35.75 27.30 5.50
C PRO A 7 34.89 28.48 5.97
N ARG A 8 34.41 29.33 5.05
CA ARG A 8 33.56 30.49 5.37
C ARG A 8 32.08 30.12 5.49
N TYR A 9 31.69 28.91 5.10
CA TYR A 9 30.31 28.46 5.19
C TYR A 9 29.98 28.00 6.61
N SER A 10 29.20 28.79 7.33
CA SER A 10 28.65 28.38 8.62
C SER A 10 27.45 27.46 8.42
N ILE A 11 27.59 26.19 8.81
CA ILE A 11 26.49 25.23 8.79
C ILE A 11 25.37 25.75 9.71
N PRO A 12 24.12 25.84 9.23
CA PRO A 12 23.00 26.27 10.05
C PRO A 12 22.83 25.38 11.30
N THR A 13 22.55 26.01 12.44
CA THR A 13 22.20 25.26 13.65
C THR A 13 20.82 24.61 13.51
N ARG A 14 20.56 23.56 14.28
CA ARG A 14 19.22 22.95 14.38
C ARG A 14 18.16 24.01 14.68
N GLU A 15 18.45 24.94 15.57
CA GLU A 15 17.51 26.02 15.92
C GLU A 15 17.22 26.94 14.74
N HIS A 16 18.25 27.34 13.97
CA HIS A 16 18.04 28.14 12.77
C HIS A 16 17.22 27.39 11.72
N LEU A 17 17.49 26.10 11.51
CA LEU A 17 16.70 25.27 10.60
C LEU A 17 15.22 25.18 11.04
N THR A 18 14.97 24.87 12.31
CA THR A 18 13.61 24.66 12.84
C THR A 18 12.82 25.95 12.95
N LYS A 19 13.41 27.06 13.39
CA LYS A 19 12.69 28.32 13.66
C LYS A 19 12.67 29.28 12.47
N VAL A 20 13.59 29.16 11.52
CA VAL A 20 13.73 30.11 10.40
C VAL A 20 13.59 29.43 9.05
N CYS A 21 14.46 28.47 8.73
CA CYS A 21 14.50 27.90 7.37
C CYS A 21 13.23 27.12 7.02
N ILE A 22 12.80 26.21 7.91
CA ILE A 22 11.62 25.35 7.67
C ILE A 22 10.34 26.18 7.62
N PRO A 23 10.05 27.10 8.56
CA PRO A 23 8.84 27.94 8.49
C PRO A 23 8.81 28.83 7.25
N ARG A 24 9.96 29.40 6.86
CA ARG A 24 10.07 30.20 5.63
C ARG A 24 9.79 29.36 4.38
N LEU A 25 10.40 28.18 4.29
CA LEU A 25 10.18 27.26 3.18
C LEU A 25 8.71 26.82 3.13
N TYR A 26 8.13 26.46 4.27
CA TYR A 26 6.71 26.10 4.37
C TYR A 26 5.80 27.24 3.89
N ALA A 27 6.04 28.48 4.34
CA ALA A 27 5.24 29.63 3.91
C ALA A 27 5.33 29.87 2.39
N GLN A 28 6.53 29.74 1.81
CA GLN A 28 6.74 29.86 0.37
C GLN A 28 6.03 28.75 -0.40
N THR A 29 6.21 27.49 0.00
CA THR A 29 5.55 26.34 -0.63
C THR A 29 4.03 26.43 -0.49
N ARG A 30 3.52 26.80 0.69
CA ARG A 30 2.08 26.96 0.92
C ARG A 30 1.48 28.06 0.04
N ALA A 31 2.16 29.19 -0.11
CA ALA A 31 1.72 30.26 -1.00
C ALA A 31 1.67 29.80 -2.46
N HIS A 32 2.70 29.07 -2.91
CA HIS A 32 2.75 28.48 -4.25
C HIS A 32 1.61 27.49 -4.50
N VAL A 33 1.39 26.54 -3.56
CA VAL A 33 0.30 25.56 -3.67
C VAL A 33 -1.07 26.25 -3.69
N LYS A 34 -1.29 27.27 -2.85
CA LYS A 34 -2.52 28.06 -2.87
C LYS A 34 -2.76 28.76 -4.21
N ALA A 35 -1.74 29.39 -4.77
CA ALA A 35 -1.85 30.02 -6.09
C ALA A 35 -2.19 28.98 -7.17
N SER A 36 -1.54 27.83 -7.13
CA SER A 36 -1.76 26.72 -8.07
C SER A 36 -3.17 26.10 -7.96
N LEU A 37 -3.71 25.98 -6.74
CA LEU A 37 -5.09 25.55 -6.53
C LEU A 37 -6.12 26.60 -6.95
N ALA A 38 -5.79 27.89 -6.81
CA ALA A 38 -6.68 28.97 -7.20
C ALA A 38 -6.93 29.00 -8.70
N SER A 39 -5.89 28.73 -9.51
CA SER A 39 -5.99 28.65 -10.98
C SER A 39 -6.74 27.41 -11.48
N ALA A 40 -6.86 26.37 -10.67
CA ALA A 40 -7.59 25.16 -11.06
C ALA A 40 -9.11 25.39 -11.06
N GLU A 41 -9.81 25.08 -12.15
CA GLU A 41 -11.29 25.15 -12.19
C GLU A 41 -11.91 24.15 -11.21
N ARG A 42 -11.42 22.90 -11.23
CA ARG A 42 -11.94 21.77 -10.46
C ARG A 42 -10.83 21.11 -9.68
N VAL A 43 -11.16 20.63 -8.47
CA VAL A 43 -10.21 19.97 -7.58
C VAL A 43 -10.83 18.69 -7.05
N ALA A 44 -10.14 17.57 -7.25
CA ALA A 44 -10.44 16.31 -6.60
C ALA A 44 -9.54 16.15 -5.37
N LEU A 45 -10.10 15.59 -4.30
CA LEU A 45 -9.38 15.29 -3.07
C LEU A 45 -9.27 13.78 -2.89
N THR A 46 -8.15 13.33 -2.35
CA THR A 46 -8.03 12.01 -1.73
C THR A 46 -7.79 12.19 -0.24
N CYS A 47 -8.44 11.35 0.57
CA CYS A 47 -8.28 11.34 2.02
C CYS A 47 -7.93 9.93 2.48
N ASP A 48 -6.78 9.79 3.11
CA ASP A 48 -6.28 8.52 3.64
C ASP A 48 -6.11 8.62 5.15
N GLY A 49 -6.77 7.71 5.86
CA GLY A 49 -6.71 7.57 7.31
C GLY A 49 -5.82 6.40 7.68
N TRP A 50 -4.75 6.65 8.42
CA TRP A 50 -3.75 5.62 8.73
C TRP A 50 -3.28 5.74 10.18
N THR A 51 -2.79 4.61 10.72
CA THR A 51 -2.33 4.53 12.12
C THR A 51 -0.88 4.07 12.15
N LEU A 52 -0.05 4.80 12.89
CA LEU A 52 1.32 4.41 13.19
C LEU A 52 1.35 3.12 14.02
N ARG A 53 2.52 2.47 14.02
CA ARG A 53 2.78 1.33 14.92
C ARG A 53 2.75 1.74 16.40
N THR A 54 2.97 3.01 16.70
CA THR A 54 2.83 3.64 18.02
C THR A 54 1.39 3.93 18.41
N THR A 55 0.40 3.49 17.60
CA THR A 55 -1.05 3.67 17.79
C THR A 55 -1.56 5.10 17.64
N GLU A 56 -0.72 6.01 17.17
CA GLU A 56 -1.11 7.37 16.80
C GLU A 56 -1.73 7.36 15.41
N ALA A 57 -2.87 8.02 15.27
CA ALA A 57 -3.61 8.01 14.03
C ALA A 57 -3.59 9.36 13.34
N TYR A 58 -3.55 9.31 12.01
CA TYR A 58 -3.36 10.45 11.14
C TYR A 58 -4.34 10.41 10.00
N VAL A 59 -4.63 11.60 9.46
CA VAL A 59 -5.35 11.77 8.22
C VAL A 59 -4.53 12.66 7.30
N THR A 60 -4.33 12.18 6.09
CA THR A 60 -3.66 12.93 5.02
C THR A 60 -4.68 13.32 3.96
N ILE A 61 -4.72 14.60 3.62
CA ILE A 61 -5.55 15.13 2.53
C ILE A 61 -4.62 15.56 1.40
N THR A 62 -4.91 15.05 0.20
CA THR A 62 -4.17 15.38 -1.02
C THR A 62 -5.13 15.96 -2.03
N ALA A 63 -4.73 17.03 -2.71
CA ALA A 63 -5.48 17.62 -3.81
C ALA A 63 -4.87 17.22 -5.15
N HIS A 64 -5.75 17.01 -6.13
CA HIS A 64 -5.43 16.62 -7.49
C HIS A 64 -6.25 17.46 -8.46
N PHE A 65 -5.59 17.98 -9.49
CA PHE A 65 -6.24 18.70 -10.58
C PHE A 65 -5.39 18.61 -11.84
N VAL A 66 -5.96 19.04 -12.98
CA VAL A 66 -5.25 19.14 -14.26
C VAL A 66 -4.98 20.62 -14.53
N ASN A 67 -3.73 20.98 -14.80
CA ASN A 67 -3.35 22.36 -15.15
C ASN A 67 -3.66 22.68 -16.62
N GLU A 68 -3.36 23.92 -17.04
CA GLU A 68 -3.58 24.39 -18.41
C GLU A 68 -2.73 23.61 -19.44
N GLU A 69 -1.59 23.08 -19.00
CA GLU A 69 -0.68 22.23 -19.79
C GLU A 69 -1.13 20.77 -19.91
N TRP A 70 -2.31 20.41 -19.41
CA TRP A 70 -2.85 19.04 -19.40
C TRP A 70 -2.04 18.03 -18.57
N GLU A 71 -1.33 18.52 -17.55
CA GLU A 71 -0.56 17.72 -16.61
C GLU A 71 -1.36 17.49 -15.32
N LEU A 72 -1.29 16.26 -14.80
CA LEU A 72 -1.85 15.93 -13.50
C LEU A 72 -0.98 16.51 -12.39
N VAL A 73 -1.49 17.53 -11.70
CA VAL A 73 -0.83 18.15 -10.55
C VAL A 73 -1.39 17.57 -9.26
N THR A 74 -0.51 17.22 -8.33
CA THR A 74 -0.86 16.60 -7.05
C THR A 74 -0.10 17.29 -5.91
N TYR A 75 -0.83 17.71 -4.88
CA TYR A 75 -0.26 18.31 -3.67
C TYR A 75 -0.82 17.68 -2.40
N VAL A 76 0.06 17.22 -1.52
CA VAL A 76 -0.33 16.90 -0.14
C VAL A 76 -0.59 18.22 0.57
N LEU A 77 -1.85 18.45 0.95
CA LEU A 77 -2.27 19.69 1.58
C LEU A 77 -1.90 19.67 3.07
N GLN A 78 -2.26 18.58 3.75
CA GLN A 78 -1.97 18.45 5.17
C GLN A 78 -1.99 16.98 5.60
N THR A 79 -1.17 16.69 6.59
CA THR A 79 -1.25 15.49 7.41
C THR A 79 -1.48 15.96 8.83
N ARG A 80 -2.61 15.57 9.43
CA ARG A 80 -2.98 15.95 10.80
C ARG A 80 -3.08 14.73 11.67
N ASP A 81 -2.57 14.84 12.90
CA ASP A 81 -2.85 13.90 13.96
C ASP A 81 -4.34 13.98 14.32
N MET A 82 -4.92 12.84 14.63
CA MET A 82 -6.29 12.74 15.14
C MET A 82 -6.27 12.00 16.47
N PRO A 83 -5.98 12.71 17.57
CA PRO A 83 -5.98 12.13 18.91
C PRO A 83 -7.40 11.82 19.40
N GLU A 84 -8.41 12.45 18.81
CA GLU A 84 -9.82 12.21 19.10
C GLU A 84 -10.34 10.93 18.43
N SER A 85 -11.43 10.38 18.96
CA SER A 85 -12.13 9.25 18.34
C SER A 85 -12.40 9.52 16.86
N HIS A 86 -12.08 8.55 16.00
CA HIS A 86 -12.27 8.56 14.54
C HIS A 86 -13.74 8.52 14.11
N THR A 87 -14.58 9.32 14.74
CA THR A 87 -15.98 9.46 14.36
C THR A 87 -16.06 10.21 13.03
N GLY A 88 -17.06 9.88 12.22
CA GLY A 88 -17.27 10.60 10.96
C GLY A 88 -17.54 12.09 11.15
N HIS A 89 -17.97 12.52 12.35
CA HIS A 89 -18.23 13.92 12.66
C HIS A 89 -16.94 14.75 12.77
N ASN A 90 -15.99 14.31 13.59
CA ASN A 90 -14.71 15.01 13.78
C ASN A 90 -13.95 15.07 12.45
N LEU A 91 -14.00 13.99 11.69
CA LEU A 91 -13.37 13.91 10.39
C LEU A 91 -13.99 14.87 9.37
N ALA A 92 -15.32 15.01 9.38
CA ALA A 92 -16.01 16.01 8.56
C ALA A 92 -15.61 17.45 8.92
N GLU A 93 -15.40 17.74 10.21
CA GLU A 93 -14.88 19.05 10.65
C GLU A 93 -13.47 19.31 10.14
N HIS A 94 -12.59 18.32 10.24
CA HIS A 94 -11.23 18.43 9.71
C HIS A 94 -11.22 18.63 8.20
N LEU A 95 -12.06 17.91 7.47
CA LEU A 95 -12.23 18.09 6.02
C LEU A 95 -12.70 19.51 5.73
N ARG A 96 -13.80 19.99 6.34
CA ARG A 96 -14.32 21.35 6.13
C ARG A 96 -13.28 22.43 6.43
N LYS A 97 -12.57 22.32 7.55
CA LYS A 97 -11.47 23.24 7.89
C LYS A 97 -10.37 23.23 6.82
N ALA A 98 -10.03 22.06 6.28
CA ALA A 98 -9.09 21.97 5.16
C ALA A 98 -9.60 22.72 3.92
N LEU A 99 -10.88 22.56 3.59
CA LEU A 99 -11.47 23.24 2.43
C LEU A 99 -11.39 24.76 2.54
N ASP A 100 -11.68 25.27 3.73
CA ASP A 100 -11.58 26.70 4.07
C ASP A 100 -10.11 27.17 4.03
N GLU A 101 -9.20 26.44 4.70
CA GLU A 101 -7.79 26.80 4.81
C GLU A 101 -7.09 26.88 3.44
N TRP A 102 -7.50 26.04 2.49
CA TRP A 102 -6.92 25.95 1.14
C TRP A 102 -7.71 26.69 0.06
N GLY A 103 -8.83 27.34 0.42
CA GLY A 103 -9.62 28.15 -0.52
C GLY A 103 -10.29 27.33 -1.62
N ILE A 104 -10.61 26.07 -1.32
CA ILE A 104 -11.25 25.16 -2.28
C ILE A 104 -12.75 25.05 -2.05
N ARG A 105 -13.29 25.52 -0.92
CA ARG A 105 -14.69 25.35 -0.50
C ARG A 105 -15.74 25.67 -1.57
N GLU A 106 -15.52 26.71 -2.36
CA GLU A 106 -16.47 27.17 -3.38
C GLU A 106 -16.32 26.45 -4.73
N LYS A 107 -15.35 25.53 -4.87
CA LYS A 107 -15.14 24.74 -6.08
C LYS A 107 -16.00 23.48 -6.08
N ASP A 108 -16.25 22.93 -7.26
CA ASP A 108 -16.86 21.60 -7.44
C ASP A 108 -15.90 20.51 -6.95
N GLN A 109 -16.06 20.12 -5.68
CA GLN A 109 -15.17 19.17 -5.03
C GLN A 109 -15.70 17.75 -5.11
N VAL A 110 -14.80 16.87 -5.52
CA VAL A 110 -14.97 15.42 -5.40
C VAL A 110 -13.99 14.92 -4.36
N ILE A 111 -14.40 13.99 -3.51
CA ILE A 111 -13.49 13.32 -2.57
C ILE A 111 -13.47 11.81 -2.81
N VAL A 112 -12.28 11.24 -2.78
CA VAL A 112 -12.04 9.80 -2.74
C VAL A 112 -11.53 9.41 -1.36
N THR A 113 -12.20 8.47 -0.70
CA THR A 113 -11.75 7.94 0.60
C THR A 113 -11.66 6.42 0.57
N ASP A 114 -11.06 5.82 1.58
CA ASP A 114 -11.26 4.39 1.82
C ASP A 114 -12.75 4.05 2.11
N ASN A 115 -13.06 2.75 2.16
CA ASN A 115 -14.44 2.30 2.37
C ASN A 115 -14.82 2.24 3.86
N ALA A 116 -14.05 2.86 4.75
CA ALA A 116 -14.38 2.87 6.17
C ALA A 116 -15.67 3.67 6.42
N SER A 117 -16.47 3.19 7.37
CA SER A 117 -17.79 3.77 7.66
C SER A 117 -17.69 5.21 8.13
N ASN A 118 -16.69 5.51 8.96
CA ASN A 118 -16.39 6.86 9.42
C ASN A 118 -16.00 7.82 8.28
N MET A 119 -15.20 7.37 7.31
CA MET A 119 -14.82 8.15 6.12
C MET A 119 -16.04 8.46 5.24
N THR A 120 -16.90 7.46 5.04
CA THR A 120 -18.15 7.64 4.27
C THR A 120 -19.06 8.67 4.94
N ILE A 121 -19.27 8.56 6.26
CA ILE A 121 -20.05 9.53 7.04
C ILE A 121 -19.40 10.92 7.01
N ALA A 122 -18.06 10.98 7.03
CA ALA A 122 -17.33 12.24 7.01
C ALA A 122 -17.50 12.99 5.68
N ALA A 123 -17.40 12.27 4.55
CA ALA A 123 -17.60 12.85 3.23
C ALA A 123 -19.03 13.40 3.07
N GLU A 124 -20.04 12.65 3.54
CA GLU A 124 -21.44 13.08 3.53
C GLU A 124 -21.64 14.32 4.42
N LYS A 125 -21.15 14.30 5.66
CA LYS A 125 -21.29 15.43 6.61
C LYS A 125 -20.49 16.66 6.23
N ALA A 126 -19.40 16.50 5.48
CA ALA A 126 -18.62 17.61 4.95
C ALA A 126 -19.26 18.23 3.68
N ALA A 127 -20.38 17.67 3.20
CA ALA A 127 -21.15 18.15 2.06
C ALA A 127 -20.35 18.22 0.75
N PHE A 128 -19.50 17.22 0.50
CA PHE A 128 -18.85 17.07 -0.80
C PHE A 128 -19.88 16.79 -1.90
N THR A 129 -19.71 17.40 -3.07
CA THR A 129 -20.61 17.23 -4.23
C THR A 129 -20.66 15.77 -4.68
N LEU A 130 -19.52 15.08 -4.63
CA LEU A 130 -19.44 13.67 -4.97
C LEU A 130 -18.41 12.97 -4.06
N HIS A 131 -18.83 11.84 -3.48
CA HIS A 131 -17.96 10.92 -2.76
C HIS A 131 -17.76 9.65 -3.58
N VAL A 132 -16.50 9.34 -3.90
CA VAL A 132 -16.11 8.10 -4.57
C VAL A 132 -15.38 7.21 -3.58
N LYS A 133 -15.75 5.94 -3.55
CA LYS A 133 -15.08 4.94 -2.71
C LYS A 133 -13.81 4.44 -3.39
N CYS A 134 -12.75 4.23 -2.62
CA CYS A 134 -11.48 3.75 -3.14
C CYS A 134 -11.62 2.35 -3.76
N TYR A 135 -11.45 2.28 -5.08
CA TYR A 135 -11.54 1.02 -5.81
C TYR A 135 -10.45 0.02 -5.39
N ALA A 136 -9.21 0.48 -5.19
CA ALA A 136 -8.12 -0.37 -4.70
C ALA A 136 -8.43 -0.96 -3.30
N HIS A 137 -9.08 -0.19 -2.43
CA HIS A 137 -9.53 -0.68 -1.13
C HIS A 137 -10.63 -1.74 -1.28
N THR A 138 -11.57 -1.53 -2.21
CA THR A 138 -12.60 -2.53 -2.56
C THR A 138 -11.98 -3.85 -3.01
N LEU A 139 -10.99 -3.81 -3.90
CA LEU A 139 -10.26 -5.00 -4.36
C LEU A 139 -9.53 -5.69 -3.20
N ASN A 140 -8.89 -4.92 -2.33
CA ASN A 140 -8.27 -5.46 -1.13
C ASN A 140 -9.28 -6.17 -0.23
N LEU A 141 -10.48 -5.61 0.00
CA LEU A 141 -11.52 -6.27 0.80
C LEU A 141 -11.98 -7.59 0.16
N ALA A 142 -12.16 -7.61 -1.17
CA ALA A 142 -12.51 -8.82 -1.90
C ALA A 142 -11.41 -9.90 -1.80
N ALA A 143 -10.16 -9.52 -2.05
CA ALA A 143 -9.02 -10.42 -1.92
C ALA A 143 -8.86 -10.95 -0.49
N GLN A 144 -9.01 -10.10 0.54
CA GLN A 144 -8.96 -10.54 1.93
C GLN A 144 -10.06 -11.55 2.27
N ARG A 145 -11.27 -11.41 1.70
CA ARG A 145 -12.33 -12.41 1.85
C ARG A 145 -11.94 -13.74 1.18
N ALA A 146 -11.36 -13.69 -0.01
CA ALA A 146 -10.87 -14.89 -0.70
C ALA A 146 -9.77 -15.61 0.09
N LEU A 147 -8.80 -14.88 0.68
CA LEU A 147 -7.74 -15.45 1.51
C LEU A 147 -8.25 -16.08 2.82
N LYS A 148 -9.46 -15.71 3.27
CA LYS A 148 -10.11 -16.27 4.46
C LYS A 148 -10.95 -17.52 4.18
N ILE A 149 -11.13 -17.91 2.91
CA ILE A 149 -11.75 -19.19 2.56
C ILE A 149 -10.94 -20.31 3.23
N THR A 150 -11.61 -21.23 3.92
CA THR A 150 -10.97 -22.24 4.78
C THR A 150 -9.83 -22.98 4.09
N ALA A 151 -10.04 -23.45 2.85
CA ALA A 151 -9.01 -24.13 2.06
C ALA A 151 -7.78 -23.25 1.83
N VAL A 152 -7.99 -21.99 1.40
CA VAL A 152 -6.90 -21.02 1.15
C VAL A 152 -6.17 -20.65 2.44
N ALA A 153 -6.90 -20.46 3.54
CA ALA A 153 -6.31 -20.14 4.84
C ALA A 153 -5.43 -21.29 5.37
N ILE A 154 -5.86 -22.55 5.18
CA ILE A 154 -5.07 -23.75 5.52
C ILE A 154 -3.81 -23.81 4.66
N LEU A 155 -3.93 -23.61 3.34
CA LEU A 155 -2.80 -23.56 2.40
C LEU A 155 -1.78 -22.50 2.81
N LEU A 156 -2.23 -21.26 3.06
CA LEU A 156 -1.37 -20.17 3.53
C LEU A 156 -0.65 -20.54 4.84
N GLY A 157 -1.36 -21.16 5.78
CA GLY A 157 -0.77 -21.66 7.03
C GLY A 157 0.33 -22.70 6.80
N ARG A 158 0.13 -23.64 5.87
CA ARG A 158 1.12 -24.65 5.47
C ARG A 158 2.34 -24.00 4.84
N VAL A 159 2.14 -23.15 3.84
CA VAL A 159 3.21 -22.44 3.13
C VAL A 159 4.03 -21.58 4.10
N ARG A 160 3.39 -20.80 4.99
CA ARG A 160 4.10 -20.00 6.01
C ARG A 160 5.00 -20.85 6.90
N ARG A 161 4.57 -22.07 7.29
CA ARG A 161 5.41 -22.97 8.10
C ARG A 161 6.68 -23.38 7.36
N ILE A 162 6.54 -23.84 6.11
CA ILE A 162 7.67 -24.27 5.28
C ILE A 162 8.62 -23.09 5.01
N VAL A 163 8.08 -21.94 4.60
CA VAL A 163 8.87 -20.72 4.38
C VAL A 163 9.65 -20.34 5.63
N ASN A 164 9.01 -20.35 6.80
CA ASN A 164 9.67 -20.02 8.07
C ASN A 164 10.76 -21.02 8.45
N PHE A 165 10.58 -22.31 8.16
CA PHE A 165 11.63 -23.32 8.35
C PHE A 165 12.89 -22.99 7.53
N PHE A 166 12.74 -22.75 6.21
CA PHE A 166 13.87 -22.39 5.33
C PHE A 166 14.49 -21.04 5.63
N ARG A 167 13.74 -20.10 6.22
CA ARG A 167 14.27 -18.80 6.65
C ARG A 167 15.09 -18.87 7.94
N ARG A 168 14.80 -19.82 8.82
CA ARG A 168 15.49 -20.00 10.11
C ARG A 168 16.68 -20.95 10.01
N SER A 169 16.66 -21.91 9.10
CA SER A 169 17.72 -22.90 8.94
C SER A 169 18.69 -22.53 7.82
N THR A 170 19.94 -22.21 8.19
CA THR A 170 21.03 -21.92 7.24
C THR A 170 21.32 -23.14 6.35
N THR A 171 21.34 -24.34 6.93
CA THR A 171 21.54 -25.60 6.19
C THR A 171 20.43 -25.85 5.17
N ALA A 172 19.17 -25.68 5.56
CA ALA A 172 18.04 -25.85 4.65
C ALA A 172 18.08 -24.82 3.52
N ASN A 173 18.44 -23.56 3.83
CA ASN A 173 18.58 -22.51 2.83
C ASN A 173 19.71 -22.79 1.84
N HIS A 174 20.85 -23.28 2.33
CA HIS A 174 21.97 -23.70 1.48
C HIS A 174 21.55 -24.85 0.55
N LYS A 175 20.83 -25.85 1.08
CA LYS A 175 20.31 -26.96 0.28
C LYS A 175 19.25 -26.52 -0.74
N LEU A 176 18.38 -25.59 -0.38
CA LEU A 176 17.44 -24.99 -1.32
C LEU A 176 18.19 -24.37 -2.50
N LYS A 177 19.23 -23.57 -2.24
CA LYS A 177 20.06 -22.92 -3.26
C LYS A 177 20.79 -23.95 -4.15
N GLU A 178 21.31 -25.02 -3.55
CA GLU A 178 21.90 -26.14 -4.29
C GLU A 178 20.85 -26.78 -5.23
N LYS A 179 19.66 -27.08 -4.73
CA LYS A 179 18.59 -27.70 -5.53
C LYS A 179 18.02 -26.77 -6.60
N GLN A 180 17.95 -25.47 -6.34
CA GLN A 180 17.61 -24.45 -7.35
C GLN A 180 18.56 -24.52 -8.55
N ARG A 181 19.87 -24.55 -8.30
CA ARG A 181 20.90 -24.67 -9.36
C ARG A 181 20.77 -25.96 -10.16
N LEU A 182 20.61 -27.09 -9.45
CA LEU A 182 20.48 -28.40 -10.09
C LEU A 182 19.24 -28.47 -10.99
N LEU A 183 18.12 -27.90 -10.55
CA LEU A 183 16.86 -27.87 -11.28
C LEU A 183 16.74 -26.69 -12.27
N ARG A 184 17.80 -25.87 -12.39
CA ARG A 184 17.84 -24.66 -13.23
C ARG A 184 16.72 -23.67 -12.92
N LEU A 185 16.31 -23.60 -11.65
CA LEU A 185 15.36 -22.60 -11.17
C LEU A 185 16.10 -21.31 -10.78
N PRO A 186 15.43 -20.14 -10.85
CA PRO A 186 15.97 -18.91 -10.30
C PRO A 186 16.35 -19.06 -8.82
N GLU A 187 17.52 -18.53 -8.43
CA GLU A 187 18.03 -18.59 -7.05
C GLU A 187 17.34 -17.56 -6.13
N HIS A 188 16.04 -17.74 -5.92
CA HIS A 188 15.24 -16.83 -5.08
C HIS A 188 15.15 -17.32 -3.63
N LYS A 189 15.23 -16.37 -2.69
CA LYS A 189 14.89 -16.66 -1.28
C LYS A 189 13.37 -16.76 -1.12
N LEU A 190 12.93 -17.67 -0.27
CA LEU A 190 11.52 -17.74 0.14
C LEU A 190 11.15 -16.51 0.98
N MET A 191 9.94 -16.01 0.79
CA MET A 191 9.40 -14.82 1.46
C MET A 191 8.14 -15.17 2.24
N THR A 192 7.91 -14.49 3.36
CA THR A 192 6.65 -14.59 4.11
C THR A 192 5.76 -13.41 3.75
N ASP A 193 4.46 -13.61 3.85
CA ASP A 193 3.49 -12.56 3.69
C ASP A 193 3.39 -11.64 4.91
N VAL A 194 2.88 -10.44 4.67
CA VAL A 194 2.46 -9.45 5.65
C VAL A 194 0.94 -9.51 5.72
N VAL A 195 0.40 -9.95 6.85
CA VAL A 195 -1.04 -10.22 7.04
C VAL A 195 -1.92 -9.01 6.70
N THR A 196 -1.43 -7.78 6.91
CA THR A 196 -2.15 -6.53 6.62
C THR A 196 -2.11 -6.12 5.14
N ARG A 197 -1.36 -6.82 4.27
CA ARG A 197 -1.22 -6.51 2.85
C ARG A 197 -1.41 -7.76 2.00
N TRP A 198 -2.62 -7.94 1.49
CA TRP A 198 -3.01 -9.15 0.75
C TRP A 198 -2.09 -9.49 -0.44
N ASN A 199 -1.54 -8.48 -1.13
CA ASN A 199 -0.58 -8.67 -2.24
C ASN A 199 0.62 -9.54 -1.83
N SER A 200 1.09 -9.40 -0.59
CA SER A 200 2.23 -10.18 -0.10
C SER A 200 1.89 -11.66 0.14
N ALA A 201 0.62 -12.00 0.37
CA ALA A 201 0.16 -13.38 0.44
C ALA A 201 0.17 -14.02 -0.95
N HIS A 202 -0.25 -13.27 -1.98
CA HIS A 202 -0.09 -13.68 -3.37
C HIS A 202 1.38 -13.87 -3.74
N ASP A 203 2.25 -12.89 -3.46
CA ASP A 203 3.70 -12.98 -3.72
C ASP A 203 4.34 -14.21 -3.06
N MET A 204 3.98 -14.50 -1.81
CA MET A 204 4.48 -15.66 -1.07
C MET A 204 4.06 -16.97 -1.75
N LEU A 205 2.79 -17.10 -2.14
CA LEU A 205 2.29 -18.30 -2.80
C LEU A 205 2.92 -18.47 -4.20
N GLU A 206 2.99 -17.40 -4.98
CA GLU A 206 3.62 -17.39 -6.32
C GLU A 206 5.11 -17.82 -6.22
N ARG A 207 5.87 -17.23 -5.28
CA ARG A 207 7.26 -17.62 -5.02
C ARG A 207 7.37 -19.07 -4.55
N PHE A 208 6.45 -19.51 -3.69
CA PHE A 208 6.46 -20.88 -3.18
C PHE A 208 6.25 -21.89 -4.30
N LEU A 209 5.28 -21.64 -5.19
CA LEU A 209 4.99 -22.51 -6.34
C LEU A 209 6.15 -22.57 -7.33
N GLU A 210 6.76 -21.42 -7.68
CA GLU A 210 7.96 -21.35 -8.52
C GLU A 210 9.09 -22.23 -7.98
N GLN A 211 9.24 -22.25 -6.65
CA GLN A 211 10.34 -22.92 -5.96
C GLN A 211 9.97 -24.32 -5.45
N GLN A 212 8.73 -24.78 -5.67
CA GLN A 212 8.21 -26.03 -5.11
C GLN A 212 9.10 -27.24 -5.43
N PRO A 213 9.61 -27.44 -6.67
CA PRO A 213 10.47 -28.59 -6.97
C PRO A 213 11.77 -28.59 -6.14
N ALA A 214 12.41 -27.43 -6.00
CA ALA A 214 13.63 -27.28 -5.20
C ALA A 214 13.35 -27.39 -3.70
N ILE A 215 12.22 -26.88 -3.21
CA ILE A 215 11.77 -27.03 -1.83
C ILE A 215 11.59 -28.52 -1.50
N CYS A 216 10.85 -29.26 -2.32
CA CYS A 216 10.63 -30.69 -2.13
C CYS A 216 11.97 -31.47 -2.14
N ALA A 217 12.84 -31.22 -3.12
CA ALA A 217 14.14 -31.87 -3.20
C ALA A 217 15.05 -31.54 -2.01
N ALA A 218 15.01 -30.30 -1.50
CA ALA A 218 15.78 -29.88 -0.34
C ALA A 218 15.26 -30.55 0.95
N LEU A 219 13.93 -30.65 1.11
CA LEU A 219 13.32 -31.33 2.25
C LEU A 219 13.61 -32.84 2.26
N LEU A 220 13.85 -33.46 1.10
CA LEU A 220 14.25 -34.86 0.99
C LEU A 220 15.72 -35.13 1.34
N SER A 221 16.56 -34.10 1.43
CA SER A 221 17.97 -34.25 1.79
C SER A 221 18.14 -34.70 3.25
N SER A 222 19.00 -35.70 3.47
CA SER A 222 19.36 -36.20 4.81
C SER A 222 20.09 -35.17 5.68
N GLU A 223 20.72 -34.16 5.07
CA GLU A 223 21.41 -33.08 5.76
C GLU A 223 20.46 -32.05 6.38
N VAL A 224 19.20 -32.04 5.94
CA VAL A 224 18.16 -31.15 6.47
C VAL A 224 17.47 -31.82 7.65
N ARG A 225 17.90 -31.44 8.87
CA ARG A 225 17.23 -31.85 10.11
C ARG A 225 15.82 -31.25 10.14
N LYS A 226 14.82 -32.12 10.14
CA LYS A 226 13.39 -31.79 10.07
C LYS A 226 12.62 -32.56 11.14
N THR A 227 11.61 -31.94 11.74
CA THR A 227 10.63 -32.64 12.58
C THR A 227 9.40 -33.02 11.74
N GLU A 228 8.54 -33.93 12.22
CA GLU A 228 7.28 -34.26 11.54
C GLU A 228 6.40 -33.02 11.29
N LYS A 229 6.51 -32.00 12.13
CA LYS A 229 5.80 -30.72 11.96
C LYS A 229 6.34 -29.87 10.81
N ASP A 230 7.61 -30.06 10.43
CA ASP A 230 8.28 -29.36 9.32
C ASP A 230 8.05 -30.07 7.97
N LEU A 231 7.64 -31.34 8.01
CA LEU A 231 7.39 -32.23 6.87
C LEU A 231 5.98 -32.09 6.26
N CYS A 232 5.31 -30.95 6.47
CA CYS A 232 4.00 -30.71 5.89
C CYS A 232 4.16 -30.38 4.40
N THR A 233 4.39 -31.39 3.56
CA THR A 233 4.32 -31.24 2.10
C THR A 233 2.89 -30.86 1.71
N LEU A 234 2.76 -30.08 0.64
CA LEU A 234 1.44 -29.79 0.07
C LEU A 234 0.77 -31.10 -0.35
N THR A 235 -0.50 -31.26 0.03
CA THR A 235 -1.34 -32.36 -0.50
C THR A 235 -1.74 -32.05 -1.95
N GLU A 236 -2.26 -33.04 -2.67
CA GLU A 236 -2.81 -32.79 -4.02
C GLU A 236 -3.89 -31.70 -4.01
N SER A 237 -4.77 -31.74 -3.00
CA SER A 237 -5.77 -30.70 -2.76
C SER A 237 -5.18 -29.31 -2.48
N ASP A 238 -4.00 -29.22 -1.83
CA ASP A 238 -3.32 -27.94 -1.64
C ASP A 238 -2.79 -27.39 -2.97
N VAL A 239 -2.29 -28.26 -3.84
CA VAL A 239 -1.79 -27.88 -5.18
C VAL A 239 -2.93 -27.35 -6.03
N THR A 240 -4.09 -28.02 -6.03
CA THR A 240 -5.29 -27.50 -6.69
C THR A 240 -5.75 -26.17 -6.08
N THR A 241 -5.74 -26.05 -4.75
CA THR A 241 -6.10 -24.80 -4.06
C THR A 241 -5.15 -23.65 -4.44
N ALA A 242 -3.91 -23.96 -4.82
CA ALA A 242 -2.93 -22.97 -5.22
C ALA A 242 -3.25 -22.29 -6.58
N GLU A 243 -4.21 -22.80 -7.35
CA GLU A 243 -4.80 -22.11 -8.51
C GLU A 243 -5.39 -20.74 -8.15
N VAL A 244 -5.72 -20.52 -6.87
CA VAL A 244 -6.09 -19.19 -6.35
C VAL A 244 -5.06 -18.11 -6.70
N VAL A 245 -3.78 -18.47 -6.87
CA VAL A 245 -2.71 -17.55 -7.29
C VAL A 245 -2.98 -16.98 -8.68
N SER A 246 -3.41 -17.82 -9.64
CA SER A 246 -3.80 -17.33 -10.97
C SER A 246 -5.03 -16.44 -10.93
N THR A 247 -6.04 -16.79 -10.14
CA THR A 247 -7.26 -15.99 -10.00
C THR A 247 -7.01 -14.63 -9.35
N LEU A 248 -6.11 -14.56 -8.37
CA LEU A 248 -5.77 -13.33 -7.65
C LEU A 248 -4.78 -12.44 -8.41
N LYS A 249 -4.09 -12.96 -9.43
CA LYS A 249 -3.08 -12.20 -10.18
C LYS A 249 -3.67 -10.97 -10.90
N PRO A 250 -4.77 -11.07 -11.66
CA PRO A 250 -5.42 -9.90 -12.24
C PRO A 250 -5.82 -8.85 -11.20
N MET A 251 -6.36 -9.28 -10.04
CA MET A 251 -6.73 -8.36 -8.96
C MET A 251 -5.51 -7.60 -8.41
N LYS A 252 -4.34 -8.25 -8.35
CA LYS A 252 -3.09 -7.66 -7.84
C LYS A 252 -2.55 -6.64 -8.82
N GLU A 253 -2.51 -6.99 -10.11
CA GLU A 253 -2.10 -6.10 -11.19
C GLU A 253 -3.01 -4.87 -11.26
N THR A 254 -4.33 -5.06 -11.18
CA THR A 254 -5.31 -3.98 -11.09
C THR A 254 -5.05 -3.11 -9.86
N THR A 255 -4.83 -3.69 -8.68
CA THR A 255 -4.56 -2.93 -7.45
C THR A 255 -3.27 -2.10 -7.58
N GLN A 256 -2.21 -2.65 -8.15
CA GLN A 256 -0.96 -1.95 -8.40
C GLN A 256 -1.13 -0.83 -9.42
N TYR A 257 -1.90 -1.05 -10.47
CA TYR A 257 -2.22 -0.02 -11.46
C TYR A 257 -2.99 1.14 -10.83
N MET A 258 -4.00 0.84 -10.03
CA MET A 258 -4.83 1.83 -9.34
C MET A 258 -4.08 2.62 -8.25
N SER A 259 -2.93 2.11 -7.82
CA SER A 259 -2.05 2.77 -6.85
C SER A 259 -1.02 3.71 -7.50
N LYS A 260 -1.07 3.90 -8.84
CA LYS A 260 -0.20 4.85 -9.54
C LYS A 260 -0.65 6.29 -9.27
N GLU A 261 0.32 7.17 -9.04
CA GLU A 261 0.06 8.57 -8.67
C GLU A 261 0.17 9.55 -9.85
N LYS A 262 0.88 9.18 -10.91
CA LYS A 262 1.23 10.09 -12.03
C LYS A 262 0.31 9.98 -13.25
N THR A 263 -0.69 9.13 -13.19
CA THR A 263 -1.58 8.84 -14.32
C THR A 263 -3.03 8.84 -13.85
N PRO A 264 -3.98 9.42 -14.60
CA PRO A 264 -5.39 9.34 -14.26
C PRO A 264 -5.85 7.88 -14.19
N THR A 265 -6.48 7.49 -13.08
CA THR A 265 -6.92 6.09 -12.83
C THR A 265 -8.43 5.92 -12.83
N LEU A 266 -9.22 6.99 -12.69
CA LEU A 266 -10.67 6.87 -12.56
C LEU A 266 -11.34 6.29 -13.82
N SER A 267 -10.88 6.69 -15.01
CA SER A 267 -11.46 6.27 -16.30
C SER A 267 -11.28 4.77 -16.59
N VAL A 268 -10.30 4.11 -15.98
CA VAL A 268 -10.04 2.68 -16.19
C VAL A 268 -10.79 1.79 -15.21
N VAL A 269 -11.45 2.35 -14.19
CA VAL A 269 -12.15 1.56 -13.16
C VAL A 269 -13.22 0.65 -13.76
N ALA A 270 -14.07 1.18 -14.65
CA ALA A 270 -15.15 0.41 -15.26
C ALA A 270 -14.62 -0.73 -16.17
N PRO A 271 -13.69 -0.48 -17.12
CA PRO A 271 -13.04 -1.56 -17.88
C PRO A 271 -12.35 -2.62 -17.01
N LEU A 272 -11.63 -2.20 -15.96
CA LEU A 272 -10.95 -3.12 -15.05
C LEU A 272 -11.94 -3.97 -14.26
N GLN A 273 -13.05 -3.38 -13.83
CA GLN A 273 -14.11 -4.11 -13.15
C GLN A 273 -14.75 -5.16 -14.06
N ASP A 274 -15.03 -4.82 -15.30
CA ASP A 274 -15.59 -5.74 -16.29
C ASP A 274 -14.64 -6.93 -16.52
N THR A 275 -13.35 -6.65 -16.71
CA THR A 275 -12.28 -7.66 -16.90
C THR A 275 -12.09 -8.58 -15.69
N LEU A 276 -12.42 -8.12 -14.48
CA LEU A 276 -12.27 -8.93 -13.26
C LEU A 276 -13.49 -9.81 -12.96
N ILE A 277 -14.64 -9.48 -13.52
CA ILE A 277 -15.91 -10.18 -13.24
C ILE A 277 -16.24 -11.17 -14.37
N ASN A 278 -15.91 -10.84 -15.62
CA ASN A 278 -16.19 -11.63 -16.81
C ASN A 278 -14.94 -12.37 -17.30
#